data_AF-A0A3N5NLK8-F1
#
_entry.id   AF-A0A3N5NLK8-F1
#
_cell.length_a   1.000
_cell.length_b   1.000
_cell.length_c   1.000
_cell.angle_alpha   90.00
_cell.angle_beta   90.00
_cell.angle_gamma   90.00
#
_symmetry.space_group_name_H-M   'P 1'
#
loop_
_entity.id
_entity.type
_entity.pdbx_description
1 polymer ?
#
loop_
_entity_poly.entity_id
_entity_poly.type
_entity_poly.pdbx_seq_one_letter_code
_entity_poly.pdbx_strand_id
1 'polypeptide(L)'
;MLPRTGGILGLMMVLLLLVAGWWGLAANASAAQAQPPEPRREVQGDPAAPAISFIDSPGATCLRPQPKSDACYITWSYLSVTAAPSQYIISMTVAIDSQVRAAHWGFFQQSMFFPAELYGEGMRVSCGPPGAAGLPGLGRAYSYVLRARETGGLQAANYGAVTCPAGLYTTYLPVTLR
;
A
#
# COMPACT_ATOMS: atom_id res chain seq x y z
N MET A 1 17.47 -53.66 66.90
CA MET A 1 16.27 -53.61 66.04
C MET A 1 16.39 -52.41 65.12
N LEU A 2 16.84 -52.60 63.88
CA LEU A 2 16.87 -51.54 62.85
C LEU A 2 15.73 -51.78 61.85
N PRO A 3 14.96 -50.74 61.47
CA PRO A 3 13.83 -50.90 60.54
C PRO A 3 14.30 -50.98 59.08
N ARG A 4 13.70 -51.91 58.33
CA ARG A 4 13.79 -52.05 56.87
C ARG A 4 13.08 -50.87 56.20
N THR A 5 13.83 -49.88 55.72
CA THR A 5 13.34 -48.72 54.95
C THR A 5 13.78 -48.73 53.48
N GLY A 6 14.00 -49.92 52.89
CA GLY A 6 14.54 -50.07 51.53
C GLY A 6 13.52 -50.06 50.38
N GLY A 7 12.21 -50.20 50.65
CA GLY A 7 11.22 -50.44 49.58
C GLY A 7 10.60 -49.20 48.93
N ILE A 8 10.55 -48.07 49.65
CA ILE A 8 9.74 -46.92 49.22
C ILE A 8 10.49 -46.01 48.24
N LEU A 9 11.83 -45.91 48.35
CA LEU A 9 12.63 -45.07 47.44
C LEU A 9 12.66 -45.60 46.00
N GLY A 10 12.69 -46.93 45.82
CA GLY A 10 12.72 -47.53 44.48
C GLY A 10 11.44 -47.28 43.69
N LEU A 11 10.29 -47.34 44.36
CA LEU A 11 8.98 -47.17 43.71
C LEU A 11 8.72 -45.72 43.27
N MET A 12 9.16 -44.73 44.06
CA MET A 12 9.04 -43.31 43.68
C MET A 12 9.92 -42.95 42.47
N MET A 13 11.10 -43.55 42.34
CA MET A 13 12.01 -43.25 41.23
C MET A 13 11.50 -43.80 39.88
N VAL A 14 10.85 -44.96 39.89
CA VAL A 14 10.20 -45.51 38.68
C VAL A 14 8.97 -44.69 38.28
N LEU A 15 8.19 -44.20 39.25
CA LEU A 15 7.01 -43.36 38.96
C LEU A 15 7.40 -42.00 38.36
N LEU A 16 8.48 -41.38 38.85
CA LEU A 16 9.00 -40.12 38.30
C LEU A 16 9.51 -40.26 36.86
N LEU A 17 10.15 -41.39 36.53
CA LEU A 17 10.60 -41.67 35.16
C LEU A 17 9.42 -41.89 34.20
N LEU A 18 8.33 -42.49 34.66
CA LEU A 18 7.12 -42.68 33.84
C LEU A 18 6.37 -41.36 33.58
N VAL A 19 6.34 -40.43 34.56
CA VAL A 19 5.71 -39.10 34.37
C VAL A 19 6.54 -38.21 33.44
N ALA A 20 7.87 -38.26 33.52
CA ALA A 20 8.75 -37.50 32.62
C ALA A 20 8.70 -37.98 31.16
N GLY A 21 8.44 -39.27 30.92
CA GLY A 21 8.34 -39.84 29.57
C GLY A 21 7.08 -39.42 28.80
N TRP A 22 6.02 -38.95 29.48
CA TRP A 22 4.76 -38.61 28.81
C TRP A 22 4.70 -37.18 28.26
N TRP A 23 5.60 -36.29 28.69
CA TRP A 23 5.61 -34.90 28.21
C TRP A 23 6.28 -34.76 26.82
N GLY A 24 7.01 -35.78 26.36
CA GLY A 24 7.75 -35.75 25.09
C GLY A 24 6.94 -36.08 23.83
N LEU A 25 5.71 -36.56 23.94
CA LEU A 25 4.92 -37.04 22.79
C LEU A 25 3.85 -36.06 22.28
N ALA A 26 3.65 -34.92 22.94
CA ALA A 26 2.62 -33.93 22.55
C ALA A 26 3.15 -32.74 21.71
N ALA A 27 4.44 -32.68 21.38
CA ALA A 27 5.06 -31.44 20.89
C ALA A 27 5.11 -31.25 19.35
N ASN A 28 4.80 -32.26 18.53
CA ASN A 28 5.06 -32.19 17.07
C ASN A 28 3.83 -32.36 16.17
N ALA A 29 2.63 -32.03 16.65
CA ALA A 29 1.49 -31.82 15.77
C ALA A 29 1.48 -30.35 15.29
N SER A 30 2.54 -29.95 14.60
CA SER A 30 2.53 -28.72 13.81
C SER A 30 1.60 -28.98 12.63
N ALA A 31 0.31 -28.69 12.80
CA ALA A 31 -0.61 -28.61 11.67
C ALA A 31 0.04 -27.67 10.66
N ALA A 32 0.47 -28.23 9.52
CA ALA A 32 0.89 -27.46 8.37
C ALA A 32 -0.30 -26.60 7.99
N GLN A 33 -0.34 -25.37 8.50
CA GLN A 33 -1.28 -24.37 8.08
C GLN A 33 -1.01 -24.20 6.59
N ALA A 34 -1.94 -24.68 5.76
CA ALA A 34 -1.91 -24.41 4.35
C ALA A 34 -1.80 -22.90 4.21
N GLN A 35 -0.62 -22.41 3.80
CA GLN A 35 -0.44 -21.01 3.49
C GLN A 35 -1.52 -20.69 2.47
N PRO A 36 -2.43 -19.73 2.77
CA PRO A 36 -3.37 -19.24 1.78
C PRO A 36 -2.55 -18.91 0.53
N PRO A 37 -2.99 -19.34 -0.66
CA PRO A 37 -2.26 -19.04 -1.88
C PRO A 37 -1.98 -17.54 -1.88
N GLU A 38 -0.70 -17.17 -1.92
CA GLU A 38 -0.32 -15.77 -1.95
C GLU A 38 -1.10 -15.10 -3.09
N PRO A 39 -1.68 -13.90 -2.88
CA PRO A 39 -2.43 -13.22 -3.91
C PRO A 39 -1.58 -13.12 -5.18
N ARG A 40 -1.91 -13.97 -6.15
CA ARG A 40 -1.16 -14.09 -7.39
C ARG A 40 -1.50 -12.88 -8.24
N ARG A 41 -0.55 -11.96 -8.35
CA ARG A 41 -0.69 -10.80 -9.23
C ARG A 41 -0.43 -11.25 -10.67
N GLU A 42 -1.43 -11.14 -11.53
CA GLU A 42 -1.24 -11.32 -12.96
C GLU A 42 -0.45 -10.13 -13.51
N VAL A 43 0.85 -10.34 -13.72
CA VAL A 43 1.68 -9.42 -14.50
C VAL A 43 1.35 -9.69 -15.96
N GLN A 44 0.43 -8.91 -16.51
CA GLN A 44 0.09 -8.99 -17.93
C GLN A 44 1.20 -8.32 -18.76
N GLY A 45 2.32 -9.04 -18.92
CA GLY A 45 3.45 -8.64 -19.73
C GLY A 45 4.01 -9.83 -20.50
N ASP A 46 4.46 -9.59 -21.73
CA ASP A 46 5.23 -10.56 -22.50
C ASP A 46 6.50 -10.93 -21.71
N PRO A 47 6.78 -12.20 -21.43
CA PRO A 47 8.00 -12.62 -20.72
C PRO A 47 9.29 -12.23 -21.46
N ALA A 48 9.22 -11.90 -22.76
CA ALA A 48 10.33 -11.40 -23.55
C ALA A 48 10.35 -9.86 -23.67
N ALA A 49 9.35 -9.15 -23.16
CA ALA A 49 9.43 -7.69 -23.10
C ALA A 49 10.62 -7.32 -22.20
N PRO A 50 11.45 -6.32 -22.60
CA PRO A 50 12.50 -5.83 -21.73
C PRO A 50 11.89 -5.48 -20.39
N ALA A 51 12.57 -5.84 -19.29
CA ALA A 51 12.15 -5.51 -17.93
C ALA A 51 12.17 -3.99 -17.78
N ILE A 52 11.12 -3.33 -18.28
CA ILE A 52 10.90 -1.90 -18.16
C ILE A 52 10.74 -1.58 -16.68
N SER A 53 11.09 -0.34 -16.30
CA SER A 53 10.67 0.16 -15.01
C SER A 53 9.16 -0.05 -14.88
N PHE A 54 8.72 -0.64 -13.78
CA PHE A 54 7.31 -0.92 -13.54
C PHE A 54 6.85 -0.10 -12.35
N ILE A 55 5.70 0.56 -12.50
CA ILE A 55 5.05 1.30 -11.42
C ILE A 55 3.86 0.47 -10.96
N ASP A 56 3.92 0.06 -9.69
CA ASP A 56 2.78 -0.46 -8.98
C ASP A 56 2.06 0.65 -8.24
N SER A 57 0.79 0.86 -8.56
CA SER A 57 -0.06 1.79 -7.86
C SER A 57 -1.48 1.24 -7.78
N PRO A 58 -2.10 1.20 -6.59
CA PRO A 58 -3.53 1.00 -6.46
C PRO A 58 -4.28 2.18 -7.10
N GLY A 59 -5.60 2.04 -7.24
CA GLY A 59 -6.42 3.15 -7.73
C GLY A 59 -6.30 4.38 -6.82
N ALA A 60 -6.12 5.56 -7.43
CA ALA A 60 -6.16 6.82 -6.70
C ALA A 60 -7.54 7.04 -6.08
N THR A 61 -7.57 7.59 -4.88
CA THR A 61 -8.80 7.92 -4.16
C THR A 61 -8.84 9.40 -3.81
N CYS A 62 -10.05 9.94 -3.69
CA CYS A 62 -10.28 11.33 -3.35
C CYS A 62 -10.86 11.41 -1.93
N LEU A 63 -10.04 11.81 -0.95
CA LEU A 63 -10.46 11.95 0.44
C LEU A 63 -10.94 13.36 0.72
N ARG A 64 -12.09 13.46 1.40
CA ARG A 64 -12.67 14.73 1.86
C ARG A 64 -12.69 14.75 3.39
N PRO A 65 -11.86 15.58 4.05
CA PRO A 65 -11.84 15.63 5.51
C PRO A 65 -13.11 16.24 6.08
N GLN A 66 -13.75 17.16 5.34
CA GLN A 66 -15.01 17.78 5.73
C GLN A 66 -16.11 17.47 4.70
N PRO A 67 -17.29 16.99 5.15
CA PRO A 67 -18.45 16.89 4.28
C PRO A 67 -18.76 18.25 3.65
N LYS A 68 -19.14 18.23 2.37
CA LYS A 68 -19.55 19.38 1.56
C LYS A 68 -18.46 20.42 1.30
N SER A 69 -17.21 20.19 1.71
CA SER A 69 -16.09 21.03 1.32
C SER A 69 -15.75 20.88 -0.16
N ASP A 70 -15.23 21.95 -0.77
CA ASP A 70 -14.69 21.92 -2.13
C ASP A 70 -13.27 21.32 -2.19
N ALA A 71 -12.62 21.09 -1.05
CA ALA A 71 -11.29 20.50 -1.03
C ALA A 71 -11.38 18.98 -1.07
N CYS A 72 -10.69 18.36 -2.03
CA CYS A 72 -10.41 16.93 -1.99
C CYS A 72 -8.91 16.69 -2.04
N TYR A 73 -8.47 15.61 -1.41
CA TYR A 73 -7.08 15.22 -1.38
C TYR A 73 -6.92 13.90 -2.12
N ILE A 74 -6.20 13.95 -3.23
CA ILE A 74 -5.91 12.77 -4.03
C ILE A 74 -4.79 11.99 -3.35
N THR A 75 -5.02 10.71 -3.08
CA THR A 75 -4.07 9.83 -2.40
C THR A 75 -4.08 8.41 -2.97
N TRP A 76 -3.00 7.69 -2.71
CA TRP A 76 -2.80 6.27 -3.01
C TRP A 76 -2.44 5.56 -1.71
N SER A 77 -2.84 4.30 -1.52
CA SER A 77 -2.43 3.55 -0.32
C SER A 77 -0.93 3.26 -0.29
N TYR A 78 -0.33 3.08 -1.47
CA TYR A 78 1.12 3.09 -1.67
C TYR A 78 1.43 3.40 -3.13
N LEU A 79 2.67 3.76 -3.41
CA LEU A 79 3.24 3.74 -4.75
C LEU A 79 4.56 2.98 -4.68
N SER A 80 4.78 2.06 -5.61
CA SER A 80 6.04 1.33 -5.71
C SER A 80 6.56 1.38 -7.13
N VAL A 81 7.87 1.49 -7.28
CA VAL A 81 8.53 1.40 -8.57
C VAL A 81 9.73 0.48 -8.45
N THR A 82 9.95 -0.33 -9.49
CA THR A 82 11.11 -1.21 -9.63
C THR A 82 11.77 -0.92 -10.97
N ALA A 83 13.10 -0.76 -10.98
CA ALA A 83 13.91 -0.58 -12.18
C ALA A 83 14.27 -1.91 -12.84
N ALA A 84 14.74 -1.84 -14.09
CA ALA A 84 15.33 -2.96 -14.80
C ALA A 84 16.55 -3.54 -14.03
N PRO A 85 16.89 -4.83 -14.21
CA PRO A 85 18.12 -5.40 -13.66
C PRO A 85 19.34 -4.55 -14.02
N SER A 86 20.24 -4.34 -13.06
CA SER A 86 21.45 -3.49 -13.17
C SER A 86 21.23 -1.98 -13.38
N GLN A 87 19.98 -1.51 -13.35
CA GLN A 87 19.65 -0.09 -13.41
C GLN A 87 19.19 0.44 -12.06
N TYR A 88 19.24 1.76 -11.89
CA TYR A 88 18.78 2.45 -10.69
C TYR A 88 17.69 3.45 -11.02
N ILE A 89 16.74 3.60 -10.11
CA ILE A 89 15.69 4.61 -10.23
C ILE A 89 16.32 5.99 -10.00
N ILE A 90 16.11 6.90 -10.94
CA ILE A 90 16.54 8.30 -10.86
C ILE A 90 15.45 9.13 -10.19
N SER A 91 14.21 8.97 -10.66
CA SER A 91 13.11 9.84 -10.23
C SER A 91 11.77 9.16 -10.38
N MET A 92 10.84 9.51 -9.50
CA MET A 92 9.41 9.28 -9.66
C MET A 92 8.64 10.59 -9.46
N THR A 93 7.74 10.92 -10.39
CA THR A 93 6.89 12.13 -10.30
C THR A 93 5.42 11.76 -10.32
N VAL A 94 4.62 12.48 -9.54
CA VAL A 94 3.16 12.46 -9.59
C VAL A 94 2.68 13.76 -10.19
N ALA A 95 1.98 13.69 -11.31
CA ALA A 95 1.33 14.84 -11.93
C ALA A 95 -0.19 14.68 -11.89
N ILE A 96 -0.91 15.76 -11.58
CA ILE A 96 -2.37 15.85 -11.63
C ILE A 96 -2.73 17.00 -12.57
N ASP A 97 -3.52 16.72 -13.61
CA ASP A 97 -3.85 17.65 -14.70
C ASP A 97 -2.61 18.34 -15.28
N SER A 98 -1.58 17.52 -15.58
CA SER A 98 -0.27 17.96 -16.10
C SER A 98 0.57 18.83 -15.16
N GLN A 99 0.14 19.06 -13.92
CA GLN A 99 0.92 19.77 -12.91
C GLN A 99 1.61 18.77 -11.97
N VAL A 100 2.94 18.83 -11.89
CA VAL A 100 3.70 18.00 -10.94
C VAL A 100 3.35 18.42 -9.52
N ARG A 101 2.83 17.48 -8.71
CA ARG A 101 2.43 17.70 -7.31
C ARG A 101 3.36 17.01 -6.32
N ALA A 102 4.06 15.97 -6.74
CA ALA A 102 5.11 15.34 -5.96
C ALA A 102 6.25 14.88 -6.87
N ALA A 103 7.48 14.95 -6.36
CA ALA A 103 8.66 14.45 -7.02
C ALA A 103 9.57 13.79 -5.98
N HIS A 104 9.99 12.57 -6.29
CA HIS A 104 10.89 11.76 -5.50
C HIS A 104 12.13 11.47 -6.31
N TRP A 105 13.29 11.49 -5.66
CA TRP A 105 14.56 11.22 -6.28
C TRP A 105 15.16 9.96 -5.65
N GLY A 106 15.52 9.01 -6.50
CA GLY A 106 16.18 7.79 -6.07
C GLY A 106 17.66 8.04 -5.86
N PHE A 107 18.24 7.36 -4.87
CA PHE A 107 19.68 7.33 -4.64
C PHE A 107 20.18 5.89 -4.79
N PHE A 108 20.56 5.50 -6.01
CA PHE A 108 21.14 4.18 -6.32
C PHE A 108 20.32 2.97 -5.81
N GLN A 109 18.99 3.08 -5.81
CA GLN A 109 18.08 1.99 -5.43
C GLN A 109 17.43 1.40 -6.68
N GLN A 110 17.28 0.07 -6.69
CA GLN A 110 16.56 -0.66 -7.75
C GLN A 110 15.05 -0.67 -7.53
N SER A 111 14.59 -0.34 -6.32
CA SER A 111 13.18 -0.19 -5.97
C SER A 111 12.98 1.02 -5.06
N MET A 112 11.83 1.67 -5.18
CA MET A 112 11.39 2.72 -4.25
C MET A 112 9.95 2.45 -3.87
N PHE A 113 9.65 2.55 -2.57
CA PHE A 113 8.32 2.38 -2.01
C PHE A 113 7.91 3.64 -1.26
N PHE A 114 6.75 4.19 -1.60
CA PHE A 114 6.18 5.40 -1.04
C PHE A 114 4.86 5.07 -0.36
N PRO A 115 4.83 5.00 0.98
CA PRO A 115 3.59 4.77 1.71
C PRO A 115 2.71 6.04 1.69
N ALA A 116 1.40 5.88 1.91
CA ALA A 116 0.42 6.98 1.85
C ALA A 116 0.78 8.14 2.79
N GLU A 117 1.31 7.82 3.97
CA GLU A 117 1.63 8.76 5.05
C GLU A 117 2.69 9.80 4.64
N LEU A 118 3.52 9.48 3.64
CA LEU A 118 4.54 10.40 3.12
C LEU A 118 3.92 11.65 2.50
N TYR A 119 2.67 11.56 2.03
CA TYR A 119 1.94 12.68 1.41
C TYR A 119 1.07 13.44 2.41
N GLY A 120 1.09 13.08 3.69
CA GLY A 120 0.21 13.66 4.70
C GLY A 120 -1.26 13.45 4.36
N GLU A 121 -2.01 14.54 4.20
CA GLU A 121 -3.43 14.48 3.79
C GLU A 121 -3.61 14.08 2.32
N GLY A 122 -2.56 14.19 1.49
CA GLY A 122 -2.59 13.94 0.05
C GLY A 122 -2.49 15.22 -0.79
N MET A 123 -2.79 15.11 -2.08
CA MET A 123 -2.62 16.22 -3.04
C MET A 123 -3.93 16.98 -3.20
N ARG A 124 -4.00 18.21 -2.66
CA ARG A 124 -5.21 19.03 -2.65
C ARG A 124 -5.63 19.49 -4.06
N VAL A 125 -6.91 19.28 -4.37
CA VAL A 125 -7.62 19.71 -5.58
C VAL A 125 -9.01 20.27 -5.24
N SER A 126 -9.62 20.99 -6.18
CA SER A 126 -10.96 21.60 -6.03
C SER A 126 -12.05 20.71 -6.64
N CYS A 127 -13.00 20.19 -5.87
CA CYS A 127 -14.08 19.34 -6.40
C CYS A 127 -14.92 20.04 -7.47
N GLY A 128 -15.11 21.35 -7.43
CA GLY A 128 -16.02 22.04 -8.35
C GLY A 128 -17.50 21.80 -8.01
N PRO A 129 -18.40 22.46 -8.77
CA PRO A 129 -19.84 22.32 -8.60
C PRO A 129 -20.34 20.93 -9.02
N PRO A 130 -21.53 20.51 -8.55
CA PRO A 130 -22.19 19.30 -9.03
C PRO A 130 -22.38 19.33 -10.56
N GLY A 131 -22.10 18.22 -11.24
CA GLY A 131 -22.19 18.12 -12.69
C GLY A 131 -20.90 18.47 -13.45
N ALA A 132 -19.82 18.87 -12.77
CA ALA A 132 -18.58 19.29 -13.43
C ALA A 132 -17.89 18.17 -14.24
N ALA A 133 -18.10 16.90 -13.91
CA ALA A 133 -17.67 15.74 -14.71
C ALA A 133 -18.79 15.14 -15.60
N GLY A 134 -19.86 15.89 -15.85
CA GLY A 134 -21.00 15.45 -16.67
C GLY A 134 -22.05 14.61 -15.94
N LEU A 135 -21.83 14.26 -14.67
CA LEU A 135 -22.78 13.54 -13.83
C LEU A 135 -23.27 14.41 -12.66
N PRO A 136 -24.59 14.54 -12.41
CA PRO A 136 -25.13 15.47 -11.41
C PRO A 136 -24.60 15.29 -9.98
N GLY A 137 -24.18 14.08 -9.60
CA GLY A 137 -23.65 13.78 -8.26
C GLY A 137 -22.13 13.92 -8.12
N LEU A 138 -21.41 14.21 -9.20
CA LEU A 138 -19.95 14.25 -9.21
C LEU A 138 -19.43 15.67 -9.46
N GLY A 139 -18.29 15.97 -8.86
CA GLY A 139 -17.50 17.16 -9.12
C GLY A 139 -16.62 16.97 -10.36
N ARG A 140 -15.47 17.62 -10.38
CA ARG A 140 -14.44 17.56 -11.42
C ARG A 140 -13.75 16.19 -11.39
N ALA A 141 -13.42 15.70 -12.58
CA ALA A 141 -12.51 14.59 -12.75
C ALA A 141 -11.09 15.12 -12.97
N TYR A 142 -10.13 14.45 -12.34
CA TYR A 142 -8.72 14.79 -12.38
C TYR A 142 -7.96 13.66 -13.03
N SER A 143 -7.22 13.98 -14.09
CA SER A 143 -6.28 13.04 -14.71
C SER A 143 -5.01 13.02 -13.89
N TYR A 144 -4.43 11.84 -13.67
CA TYR A 144 -3.11 11.73 -13.05
C TYR A 144 -2.16 10.91 -13.91
N VAL A 145 -0.88 11.24 -13.79
CA VAL A 145 0.23 10.51 -14.40
C VAL A 145 1.30 10.28 -13.37
N LEU A 146 1.61 9.01 -13.12
CA LEU A 146 2.79 8.59 -12.39
C LEU A 146 3.87 8.33 -13.42
N ARG A 147 5.04 8.95 -13.29
CA ARG A 147 6.18 8.68 -14.19
C ARG A 147 7.41 8.31 -13.39
N ALA A 148 8.11 7.28 -13.84
CA ALA A 148 9.41 6.91 -13.30
C ALA A 148 10.48 6.92 -14.39
N ARG A 149 11.71 7.22 -13.99
CA ARG A 149 12.89 7.20 -14.86
C ARG A 149 14.01 6.44 -14.17
N GLU A 150 14.76 5.69 -14.94
CA GLU A 150 15.94 4.94 -14.47
C GLU A 150 17.20 5.30 -15.28
N THR A 151 18.36 4.86 -14.78
CA THR A 151 19.69 5.10 -15.37
C THR A 151 19.86 4.52 -16.77
N GLY A 152 19.09 3.48 -17.12
CA GLY A 152 19.12 2.86 -18.45
C GLY A 152 18.41 3.67 -19.53
N GLY A 153 17.81 4.82 -19.19
CA GLY A 153 17.03 5.66 -20.10
C GLY A 153 15.60 5.17 -20.32
N LEU A 154 15.23 4.02 -19.77
CA LEU A 154 13.84 3.53 -19.78
C LEU A 154 12.96 4.40 -18.88
N GLN A 155 11.70 4.53 -19.28
CA GLN A 155 10.69 5.27 -18.53
C GLN A 155 9.43 4.43 -18.39
N ALA A 156 8.81 4.52 -17.22
CA ALA A 156 7.52 3.92 -16.93
C ALA A 156 6.50 5.03 -16.74
N ALA A 157 5.26 4.75 -17.14
CA ALA A 157 4.15 5.62 -16.78
C ALA A 157 2.90 4.82 -16.44
N ASN A 158 2.21 5.23 -15.38
CA ASN A 158 0.88 4.75 -15.04
C ASN A 158 -0.10 5.93 -15.10
N TYR A 159 -1.25 5.71 -15.72
CA TYR A 159 -2.25 6.72 -16.02
C TYR A 159 -3.55 6.34 -15.36
N GLY A 160 -4.28 7.33 -14.88
CA GLY A 160 -5.64 7.13 -14.45
C GLY A 160 -6.37 8.43 -14.27
N ALA A 161 -7.58 8.32 -13.74
CA ALA A 161 -8.37 9.45 -13.35
C ALA A 161 -9.00 9.20 -11.99
N VAL A 162 -9.25 10.27 -11.26
CA VAL A 162 -9.99 10.26 -10.00
C VAL A 162 -11.07 11.32 -10.07
N THR A 163 -12.30 10.94 -9.78
CA THR A 163 -13.43 11.85 -9.80
C THR A 163 -13.77 12.29 -8.40
N CYS A 164 -13.83 13.60 -8.19
CA CYS A 164 -14.26 14.17 -6.93
C CYS A 164 -15.77 13.94 -6.73
N PRO A 165 -16.24 13.67 -5.51
CA PRO A 165 -17.66 13.82 -5.21
C PRO A 165 -18.04 15.31 -5.32
N ALA A 166 -19.29 15.61 -5.66
CA ALA A 166 -19.72 17.00 -5.79
C ALA A 166 -19.48 17.79 -4.48
N GLY A 167 -18.79 18.93 -4.60
CA GLY A 167 -18.64 19.90 -3.52
C GLY A 167 -19.90 20.79 -3.43
N LEU A 168 -20.20 21.31 -2.24
CA LEU A 168 -21.09 22.47 -2.17
C LEU A 168 -20.24 23.70 -2.46
N TYR A 169 -20.46 24.32 -3.61
CA TYR A 169 -19.94 25.66 -3.88
C TYR A 169 -20.88 26.67 -3.25
N THR A 170 -20.51 27.24 -2.11
CA THR A 170 -21.10 28.51 -1.67
C THR A 170 -20.46 29.62 -2.47
N THR A 171 -21.10 29.98 -3.58
CA THR A 171 -20.74 31.17 -4.35
C THR A 171 -21.13 32.39 -3.52
N TYR A 172 -20.17 33.03 -2.86
CA TYR A 172 -20.40 34.34 -2.25
C TYR A 172 -20.56 35.35 -3.37
N LEU A 173 -21.79 35.80 -3.62
CA LEU A 173 -22.02 36.94 -4.50
C LEU A 173 -21.32 38.16 -3.89
N PRO A 174 -20.52 38.92 -4.65
CA PRO A 174 -19.97 40.16 -4.14
C PRO A 174 -21.15 41.08 -3.80
N VAL A 175 -21.28 41.41 -2.52
CA VAL A 175 -22.27 42.40 -2.07
C VAL A 175 -21.79 43.74 -2.62
N THR A 176 -22.33 44.17 -3.75
CA THR A 176 -22.16 45.54 -4.22
C THR A 176 -22.99 46.43 -3.30
N LEU A 177 -22.37 46.94 -2.22
CA LEU A 177 -22.91 48.07 -1.47
C LEU A 177 -22.89 49.28 -2.41
N ARG A 178 -24.07 49.73 -2.83
CA ARG A 178 -24.28 51.02 -3.49
C ARG A 178 -24.52 52.09 -2.46
#